data_AF-A0A1X7U2F1-F1
#
_entry.id   AF-A0A1X7U2F1-F1
#
_cell.length_a   1.000
_cell.length_b   1.000
_cell.length_c   1.000
_cell.angle_alpha   90.00
_cell.angle_beta   90.00
_cell.angle_gamma   90.00
#
_symmetry.space_group_name_H-M   'P 1'
#
loop_
_entity.id
_entity.type
_entity.pdbx_description
1 polymer ?
#
loop_
_entity_poly.entity_id
_entity_poly.type
_entity_poly.pdbx_seq_one_letter_code
_entity_poly.pdbx_strand_id
1 'polypeptide(L)'
;EVHVPVSKELLMDFASMRVSYGKMFYNVGKIIKRKSPPLEEIKECLSCYGNVSNVKKCLNISSVLRLIQNECSLTNIALLHSVVEELNITEAEEHIKTYKAELKEFCKSLSISLRLKERFASIPHLQCQGVTFLLSRMPERHILDDIENILRELVQDEKKNIWMQVITPVTVEPVMEEISAKVSNSILGNCRISNILHL
;
A
#
# COMPACT_ATOMS: atom_id res chain seq x y z
N GLU A 1 13.59 9.51 15.86
CA GLU A 1 12.61 8.65 15.18
C GLU A 1 11.22 9.21 15.41
N VAL A 2 10.31 9.13 14.44
CA VAL A 2 8.92 9.61 14.57
C VAL A 2 7.98 8.42 14.64
N HIS A 3 7.18 8.33 15.69
CA HIS A 3 6.16 7.29 15.85
C HIS A 3 4.79 7.79 15.43
N VAL A 4 4.15 7.12 14.48
CA VAL A 4 2.83 7.47 13.95
C VAL A 4 1.84 6.35 14.28
N PRO A 5 0.89 6.57 15.21
CA PRO A 5 -0.14 5.58 15.47
C PRO A 5 -1.10 5.48 14.29
N VAL A 6 -1.46 4.25 13.91
CA VAL A 6 -2.49 3.95 12.92
C VAL A 6 -3.66 3.30 13.66
N SER A 7 -4.79 4.00 13.67
CA SER A 7 -6.00 3.57 14.38
C SER A 7 -6.68 2.40 13.67
N LYS A 8 -7.55 1.69 14.41
CA LYS A 8 -8.40 0.64 13.86
C LYS A 8 -9.33 1.14 12.74
N GLU A 9 -9.82 2.37 12.87
CA GLU A 9 -10.67 3.00 11.85
C GLU A 9 -9.90 3.16 10.53
N LEU A 10 -8.66 3.67 10.59
CA LEU A 10 -7.81 3.77 9.40
C LEU A 10 -7.52 2.39 8.78
N LEU A 11 -7.33 1.34 9.59
CA LEU A 11 -7.21 -0.04 9.08
C LEU A 11 -8.44 -0.51 8.31
N MET A 12 -9.65 -0.08 8.70
CA MET A 12 -10.88 -0.37 7.96
C MET A 12 -10.96 0.39 6.64
N ASP A 13 -10.37 1.58 6.55
CA ASP A 13 -10.30 2.32 5.28
C ASP A 13 -9.40 1.59 4.27
N PHE A 14 -8.27 0.99 4.71
CA PHE A 14 -7.44 0.14 3.84
C PHE A 14 -8.21 -1.08 3.31
N ALA A 15 -8.97 -1.76 4.17
CA ALA A 15 -9.82 -2.86 3.74
C ALA A 15 -10.88 -2.41 2.72
N SER A 16 -11.46 -1.23 2.93
CA SER A 16 -12.42 -0.63 1.98
C SER A 16 -11.76 -0.32 0.63
N MET A 17 -10.53 0.21 0.65
CA MET A 17 -9.75 0.44 -0.57
C MET A 17 -9.43 -0.86 -1.31
N ARG A 18 -9.16 -1.94 -0.58
CA ARG A 18 -8.96 -3.28 -1.15
C ARG A 18 -10.21 -3.83 -1.83
N VAL A 19 -11.40 -3.58 -1.27
CA VAL A 19 -12.67 -3.94 -1.91
C VAL A 19 -12.86 -3.16 -3.22
N SER A 20 -12.56 -1.87 -3.24
CA SER A 20 -12.63 -1.07 -4.48
C SER A 20 -11.64 -1.58 -5.55
N TYR A 21 -10.41 -1.90 -5.17
CA TYR A 21 -9.44 -2.55 -6.08
C TYR A 21 -9.99 -3.86 -6.66
N GLY A 22 -10.55 -4.72 -5.82
CA GLY A 22 -11.19 -5.96 -6.24
C GLY A 22 -12.35 -5.72 -7.21
N LYS A 23 -13.19 -4.71 -6.94
CA LYS A 23 -14.31 -4.31 -7.82
C LYS A 23 -13.81 -3.83 -9.18
N MET A 24 -12.76 -3.01 -9.21
CA MET A 24 -12.12 -2.57 -10.45
C MET A 24 -11.61 -3.76 -11.26
N PHE A 25 -10.81 -4.64 -10.65
CA PHE A 25 -10.27 -5.83 -11.30
C PHE A 25 -11.36 -6.77 -11.82
N TYR A 26 -12.43 -6.98 -11.03
CA TYR A 26 -13.57 -7.81 -11.42
C TYR A 26 -14.27 -7.26 -12.66
N ASN A 27 -14.58 -5.96 -12.69
CA ASN A 27 -15.27 -5.33 -13.81
C ASN A 27 -14.42 -5.32 -15.07
N VAL A 28 -13.15 -4.90 -14.97
CA VAL A 28 -12.19 -4.94 -16.08
C VAL A 28 -12.03 -6.37 -16.61
N GLY A 29 -11.85 -7.35 -15.72
CA GLY A 29 -11.72 -8.75 -16.09
C GLY A 29 -12.98 -9.31 -16.77
N LYS A 30 -14.18 -8.91 -16.34
CA LYS A 30 -15.45 -9.27 -16.98
C LYS A 30 -15.52 -8.70 -18.41
N ILE A 31 -15.11 -7.46 -18.61
CA ILE A 31 -15.09 -6.82 -19.93
C ILE A 31 -14.10 -7.52 -20.86
N ILE A 32 -12.87 -7.79 -20.41
CA ILE A 32 -11.84 -8.50 -21.19
C ILE A 32 -12.36 -9.88 -21.62
N LYS A 33 -12.95 -10.64 -20.68
CA LYS A 33 -13.53 -11.97 -20.99
C LYS A 33 -14.66 -11.88 -22.01
N ARG A 34 -15.51 -10.85 -21.94
CA ARG A 34 -16.61 -10.66 -22.90
C ARG A 34 -16.08 -10.25 -24.28
N LYS A 35 -15.07 -9.38 -24.34
CA LYS A 35 -14.43 -8.99 -25.61
C LYS A 35 -13.68 -10.16 -26.24
N SER A 36 -13.20 -11.09 -25.41
CA SER A 36 -12.53 -12.32 -25.82
C SER A 36 -11.40 -12.09 -26.84
N PRO A 37 -10.43 -11.20 -26.55
CA PRO A 37 -9.30 -11.00 -27.44
C PRO A 37 -8.48 -12.30 -27.61
N PRO A 38 -7.80 -12.47 -28.75
CA PRO A 38 -6.89 -13.58 -28.98
C PRO A 38 -5.92 -13.76 -27.81
N LEU A 39 -5.83 -14.98 -27.28
CA LEU A 39 -4.98 -15.25 -26.11
C LEU A 39 -3.50 -14.87 -26.37
N GLU A 40 -3.01 -15.15 -27.57
CA GLU A 40 -1.62 -14.87 -27.95
C GLU A 40 -1.33 -13.36 -28.00
N GLU A 41 -2.30 -12.52 -28.39
CA GLU A 41 -2.15 -11.06 -28.37
C GLU A 41 -1.95 -10.53 -26.94
N ILE A 42 -2.74 -11.03 -25.97
CA ILE A 42 -2.56 -10.65 -24.56
C ILE A 42 -1.20 -11.13 -24.04
N LYS A 43 -0.76 -12.34 -24.44
CA LYS A 43 0.53 -12.88 -24.00
C LYS A 43 1.71 -12.10 -24.59
N GLU A 44 1.61 -11.68 -25.84
CA GLU A 44 2.61 -10.86 -26.52
C GLU A 44 2.72 -9.50 -25.83
N CYS A 45 1.59 -8.83 -25.60
CA CYS A 45 1.49 -7.62 -24.79
C CYS A 45 2.21 -7.80 -23.44
N LEU A 46 1.86 -8.83 -22.67
CA LEU A 46 2.50 -9.09 -21.38
C LEU A 46 4.00 -9.42 -21.44
N SER A 47 4.47 -9.97 -22.56
CA SER A 47 5.90 -10.24 -22.78
C SER A 47 6.69 -8.95 -23.02
N CYS A 48 6.03 -7.90 -23.53
CA CYS A 48 6.61 -6.58 -23.74
C CYS A 48 6.62 -5.72 -22.48
N TYR A 49 5.55 -5.77 -21.66
CA TYR A 49 5.36 -4.87 -20.53
C TYR A 49 5.83 -5.42 -19.18
N GLY A 50 6.25 -6.68 -19.11
CA GLY A 50 6.69 -7.25 -17.85
C GLY A 50 7.64 -8.43 -18.01
N ASN A 51 8.45 -8.64 -16.97
CA ASN A 51 9.25 -9.85 -16.84
C ASN A 51 8.37 -10.99 -16.29
N VAL A 52 7.19 -11.19 -16.89
CA VAL A 52 6.15 -12.07 -16.36
C VAL A 52 6.50 -13.51 -16.70
N SER A 53 7.38 -14.10 -15.88
CA SER A 53 8.06 -15.40 -16.08
C SER A 53 7.14 -16.63 -16.26
N ASN A 54 5.82 -16.45 -16.30
CA ASN A 54 4.84 -17.52 -16.43
C ASN A 54 3.76 -17.27 -17.49
N VAL A 55 3.87 -16.21 -18.31
CA VAL A 55 2.85 -15.88 -19.33
C VAL A 55 2.63 -17.03 -20.33
N LYS A 56 3.71 -17.74 -20.69
CA LYS A 56 3.66 -18.92 -21.59
C LYS A 56 2.83 -20.08 -21.02
N LYS A 57 2.69 -20.17 -19.68
CA LYS A 57 1.92 -21.22 -18.99
C LYS A 57 0.41 -20.89 -18.93
N CYS A 58 0.01 -19.68 -19.30
CA CYS A 58 -1.39 -19.31 -19.31
C CYS A 58 -2.13 -19.99 -20.47
N LEU A 59 -3.17 -20.75 -20.14
CA LEU A 59 -3.97 -21.53 -21.10
C LEU A 59 -5.26 -20.82 -21.52
N ASN A 60 -5.67 -19.79 -20.79
CA ASN A 60 -6.90 -19.04 -21.05
C ASN A 60 -6.85 -17.63 -20.44
N ILE A 61 -7.79 -16.77 -20.84
CA ILE A 61 -7.91 -15.38 -20.37
C ILE A 61 -7.99 -15.30 -18.84
N SER A 62 -8.70 -16.22 -18.18
CA SER A 62 -8.80 -16.22 -16.72
C SER A 62 -7.44 -16.44 -16.04
N SER A 63 -6.60 -17.33 -16.58
CA SER A 63 -5.25 -17.56 -16.07
C SER A 63 -4.32 -16.35 -16.30
N VAL A 64 -4.52 -15.61 -17.40
CA VAL A 64 -3.80 -14.37 -17.70
C VAL A 64 -4.22 -13.25 -16.74
N LEU A 65 -5.53 -13.04 -16.53
CA LEU A 65 -6.03 -12.02 -15.63
C LEU A 65 -5.56 -12.23 -14.18
N ARG A 66 -5.49 -13.49 -13.74
CA ARG A 66 -4.93 -13.83 -12.42
C ARG A 66 -3.44 -13.51 -12.34
N LEU A 67 -2.69 -13.75 -13.41
CA LEU A 67 -1.28 -13.39 -13.48
C LEU A 67 -1.09 -11.88 -13.39
N ILE A 68 -1.85 -11.10 -14.16
CA ILE A 68 -1.86 -9.63 -14.08
C ILE A 68 -2.19 -9.17 -12.65
N GLN A 69 -3.22 -9.74 -12.04
CA GLN A 69 -3.63 -9.38 -10.68
C GLN A 69 -2.54 -9.65 -9.63
N ASN A 70 -1.73 -10.70 -9.81
CA ASN A 70 -0.63 -11.03 -8.91
C ASN A 70 0.57 -10.09 -9.05
N GLU A 71 0.80 -9.55 -10.24
CA GLU A 71 1.88 -8.58 -10.51
C GLU A 71 1.47 -7.14 -10.13
N CYS A 72 0.17 -6.87 -10.06
CA CYS A 72 -0.35 -5.57 -9.61
C CYS A 72 -0.47 -5.50 -8.08
N SER A 73 -0.35 -4.29 -7.55
CA SER A 73 -0.69 -3.94 -6.16
C SER A 73 -1.81 -2.89 -6.14
N LEU A 74 -2.27 -2.47 -4.95
CA LEU A 74 -3.22 -1.36 -4.86
C LEU A 74 -2.69 -0.11 -5.59
N THR A 75 -1.43 0.23 -5.36
CA THR A 75 -0.89 1.47 -5.90
C THR A 75 -0.30 1.32 -7.29
N ASN A 76 0.18 0.13 -7.63
CA ASN A 76 0.73 -0.16 -8.95
C ASN A 76 -0.20 -1.06 -9.77
N ILE A 77 -0.97 -0.44 -10.65
CA ILE A 77 -1.84 -1.12 -11.63
C ILE A 77 -1.37 -0.91 -13.07
N ALA A 78 -0.11 -0.52 -13.27
CA ALA A 78 0.42 -0.16 -14.59
C ALA A 78 0.25 -1.29 -15.60
N LEU A 79 0.55 -2.53 -15.21
CA LEU A 79 0.43 -3.70 -16.09
C LEU A 79 -0.99 -3.90 -16.60
N LEU A 80 -2.00 -3.83 -15.71
CA LEU A 80 -3.41 -3.93 -16.12
C LEU A 80 -3.80 -2.80 -17.06
N HIS A 81 -3.36 -1.57 -16.76
CA HIS A 81 -3.67 -0.40 -17.56
C HIS A 81 -3.10 -0.50 -18.98
N SER A 82 -1.82 -0.89 -19.12
CA SER A 82 -1.19 -1.12 -20.42
C SER A 82 -1.91 -2.19 -21.24
N VAL A 83 -2.31 -3.31 -20.62
CA VAL A 83 -3.07 -4.36 -21.33
C VAL A 83 -4.42 -3.83 -21.82
N VAL A 84 -5.13 -3.02 -21.02
CA VAL A 84 -6.41 -2.43 -21.43
C VAL A 84 -6.24 -1.44 -22.59
N GLU A 85 -5.18 -0.63 -22.55
CA GLU A 85 -4.85 0.37 -23.57
C GLU A 85 -4.46 -0.29 -24.90
N GLU A 86 -3.55 -1.26 -24.89
CA GLU A 86 -3.11 -1.98 -26.10
C GLU A 86 -4.25 -2.74 -26.79
N LEU A 87 -5.11 -3.38 -26.00
CA LEU A 87 -6.29 -4.08 -26.51
C LEU A 87 -7.44 -3.12 -26.89
N ASN A 88 -7.24 -1.81 -26.76
CA ASN A 88 -8.22 -0.76 -27.06
C ASN A 88 -9.59 -0.98 -26.37
N ILE A 89 -9.58 -1.41 -25.11
CA ILE A 89 -10.80 -1.72 -24.35
C ILE A 89 -11.27 -0.48 -23.57
N THR A 90 -11.80 0.50 -24.30
CA THR A 90 -12.22 1.81 -23.75
C THR A 90 -13.22 1.71 -22.59
N GLU A 91 -14.14 0.74 -22.63
CA GLU A 91 -15.11 0.49 -21.54
C GLU A 91 -14.44 0.10 -20.21
N ALA A 92 -13.26 -0.54 -20.27
CA ALA A 92 -12.52 -0.89 -19.06
C ALA A 92 -11.75 0.31 -18.47
N GLU A 93 -11.42 1.32 -19.28
CA GLU A 93 -10.71 2.50 -18.81
C GLU A 93 -11.49 3.28 -17.74
N GLU A 94 -12.82 3.35 -17.85
CA GLU A 94 -13.64 4.07 -16.88
C GLU A 94 -13.50 3.50 -15.48
N HIS A 95 -13.46 2.17 -15.36
CA HIS A 95 -13.25 1.48 -14.09
C HIS A 95 -11.85 1.74 -13.52
N ILE A 96 -10.82 1.79 -14.37
CA ILE A 96 -9.45 2.11 -13.96
C ILE A 96 -9.35 3.57 -13.51
N LYS A 97 -9.94 4.50 -14.27
CA LYS A 97 -9.97 5.95 -13.96
C LYS A 97 -10.68 6.20 -12.63
N THR A 98 -11.83 5.55 -12.42
CA THR A 98 -12.60 5.63 -11.17
C THR A 98 -11.75 5.15 -9.99
N TYR A 99 -11.13 3.97 -10.10
CA TYR A 99 -10.26 3.45 -9.05
C TYR A 99 -9.07 4.37 -8.74
N LYS A 100 -8.38 4.89 -9.77
CA LYS A 100 -7.26 5.83 -9.59
C LYS A 100 -7.71 7.10 -8.85
N ALA A 101 -8.91 7.60 -9.13
CA ALA A 101 -9.47 8.75 -8.44
C ALA A 101 -9.81 8.44 -6.97
N GLU A 102 -10.44 7.30 -6.70
CA GLU A 102 -10.74 6.82 -5.34
C GLU A 102 -9.45 6.64 -4.52
N LEU A 103 -8.43 5.99 -5.09
CA LEU A 103 -7.13 5.80 -4.45
C LEU A 103 -6.46 7.14 -4.14
N LYS A 104 -6.50 8.09 -5.08
CA LYS A 104 -5.91 9.43 -4.88
C LYS A 104 -6.57 10.18 -3.73
N GLU A 105 -7.90 10.20 -3.65
CA GLU A 105 -8.59 10.85 -2.54
C GLU A 105 -8.37 10.11 -1.22
N PHE A 106 -8.29 8.77 -1.25
CA PHE A 106 -7.92 7.98 -0.08
C PHE A 106 -6.53 8.34 0.44
N CYS A 107 -5.50 8.35 -0.41
CA CYS A 107 -4.13 8.74 -0.05
C CYS A 107 -4.06 10.16 0.52
N LYS A 108 -4.80 11.10 -0.05
CA LYS A 108 -4.90 12.48 0.45
C LYS A 108 -5.54 12.54 1.84
N SER A 109 -6.66 11.85 2.04
CA SER A 109 -7.34 11.75 3.35
C SER A 109 -6.42 11.12 4.39
N LEU A 110 -5.74 10.04 4.02
CA LEU A 110 -4.81 9.31 4.89
C LEU A 110 -3.63 10.19 5.31
N SER A 111 -3.02 10.91 4.37
CA SER A 111 -1.92 11.85 4.66
C SER A 111 -2.31 12.92 5.69
N ILE A 112 -3.54 13.45 5.58
CA ILE A 112 -4.11 14.41 6.54
C ILE A 112 -4.34 13.76 7.91
N SER A 113 -5.00 12.60 7.94
CA SER A 113 -5.29 11.87 9.18
C SER A 113 -4.03 11.49 9.96
N LEU A 114 -2.96 11.15 9.25
CA LEU A 114 -1.66 10.82 9.85
C LEU A 114 -0.81 12.05 10.18
N ARG A 115 -1.22 13.25 9.75
CA ARG A 115 -0.49 14.52 9.93
C ARG A 115 0.95 14.45 9.42
N LEU A 116 1.16 13.80 8.28
CA LEU A 116 2.51 13.52 7.77
C LEU A 116 3.27 14.82 7.50
N LYS A 117 2.60 15.81 6.90
CA LYS A 117 3.19 17.11 6.59
C LYS A 117 3.64 17.86 7.83
N GLU A 118 2.80 17.98 8.86
CA GLU A 118 3.17 18.68 10.10
C GLU A 118 4.31 17.95 10.81
N ARG A 119 4.22 16.61 10.88
CA ARG A 119 5.26 15.78 11.50
C ARG A 119 6.60 15.98 10.81
N PHE A 120 6.63 15.94 9.48
CA PHE A 120 7.87 16.07 8.71
C PHE A 120 8.38 17.51 8.61
N ALA A 121 7.52 18.53 8.70
CA ALA A 121 7.92 19.93 8.73
C ALA A 121 8.66 20.30 10.02
N SER A 122 8.34 19.61 11.13
CA SER A 122 8.93 19.87 12.45
C SER A 122 10.38 19.39 12.61
N ILE A 123 10.95 18.70 11.62
CA ILE A 123 12.21 17.97 11.78
C ILE A 123 13.37 18.56 10.96
N PRO A 124 14.54 18.85 11.58
CA PRO A 124 15.68 19.44 10.89
C PRO A 124 16.23 18.57 9.75
N HIS A 125 16.57 19.22 8.62
CA HIS A 125 16.98 18.61 7.34
C HIS A 125 18.20 17.66 7.35
N LEU A 126 18.95 17.57 8.46
CA LEU A 126 20.28 16.95 8.50
C LEU A 126 20.38 15.68 9.38
N GLN A 127 19.26 15.11 9.84
CA GLN A 127 19.31 13.83 10.55
C GLN A 127 18.42 12.80 9.86
N CYS A 128 19.05 11.68 9.44
CA CYS A 128 18.34 10.47 9.03
C CYS A 128 17.31 10.11 10.09
N GLN A 129 16.03 10.17 9.74
CA GLN A 129 14.92 10.06 10.67
C GLN A 129 13.94 9.04 10.15
N GLY A 130 13.95 7.89 10.79
CA GLY A 130 12.95 6.86 10.52
C GLY A 130 11.57 7.32 10.94
N VAL A 131 10.60 6.84 10.19
CA VAL A 131 9.18 6.89 10.56
C VAL A 131 8.74 5.48 10.86
N THR A 132 8.19 5.31 12.06
CA THR A 132 7.69 4.03 12.54
C THR A 132 6.18 4.14 12.72
N PHE A 133 5.44 3.42 11.87
CA PHE A 133 3.99 3.32 11.96
C PHE A 133 3.60 2.22 12.93
N LEU A 134 2.86 2.57 13.98
CA LEU A 134 2.42 1.66 15.03
C LEU A 134 0.97 1.26 14.76
N LEU A 135 0.74 0.02 14.31
CA LEU A 135 -0.60 -0.48 14.08
C LEU A 135 -1.25 -0.83 15.43
N SER A 136 -2.52 -0.44 15.63
CA SER A 136 -3.23 -0.79 16.87
C SER A 136 -3.53 -2.29 17.00
N ARG A 137 -3.49 -3.04 15.89
CA ARG A 137 -3.74 -4.48 15.81
C ARG A 137 -2.97 -5.07 14.62
N MET A 138 -2.59 -6.34 14.70
CA MET A 138 -2.08 -7.09 13.56
C MET A 138 -3.17 -7.26 12.49
N PRO A 139 -3.00 -6.71 11.28
CA PRO A 139 -3.92 -6.94 10.16
C PRO A 139 -3.63 -8.29 9.50
N GLU A 140 -4.52 -8.73 8.60
CA GLU A 140 -4.24 -9.87 7.73
C GLU A 140 -3.05 -9.55 6.81
N ARG A 141 -2.24 -10.55 6.45
CA ARG A 141 -0.99 -10.34 5.68
C ARG A 141 -1.18 -9.50 4.41
N HIS A 142 -2.22 -9.79 3.63
CA HIS A 142 -2.48 -9.05 2.40
C HIS A 142 -2.88 -7.59 2.65
N ILE A 143 -3.48 -7.29 3.81
CA ILE A 143 -3.78 -5.92 4.24
C ILE A 143 -2.50 -5.23 4.75
N LEU A 144 -1.58 -5.97 5.39
CA LEU A 144 -0.28 -5.43 5.80
C LEU A 144 0.53 -4.96 4.59
N ASP A 145 0.62 -5.79 3.55
CA ASP A 145 1.33 -5.44 2.31
C ASP A 145 0.73 -4.18 1.67
N ASP A 146 -0.60 -4.07 1.66
CA ASP A 146 -1.33 -2.91 1.16
C ASP A 146 -1.02 -1.63 1.97
N ILE A 147 -0.98 -1.74 3.30
CA ILE A 147 -0.60 -0.65 4.21
C ILE A 147 0.83 -0.21 3.94
N GLU A 148 1.78 -1.15 3.89
CA GLU A 148 3.20 -0.86 3.66
C GLU A 148 3.41 -0.15 2.33
N ASN A 149 2.78 -0.62 1.25
CA ASN A 149 2.92 -0.03 -0.07
C ASN A 149 2.40 1.42 -0.10
N ILE A 150 1.19 1.66 0.42
CA ILE A 150 0.59 3.00 0.41
C ILE A 150 1.37 3.97 1.31
N LEU A 151 1.77 3.55 2.51
CA LEU A 151 2.55 4.39 3.41
C LEU A 151 3.92 4.73 2.82
N ARG A 152 4.56 3.76 2.13
CA ARG A 152 5.84 3.99 1.45
C ARG A 152 5.71 5.07 0.38
N GLU A 153 4.67 5.01 -0.45
CA GLU A 153 4.43 6.04 -1.48
C GLU A 153 4.18 7.41 -0.86
N LEU A 154 3.35 7.49 0.20
CA LEU A 154 3.10 8.74 0.90
C LEU A 154 4.37 9.36 1.51
N VAL A 155 5.28 8.53 2.03
CA VAL A 155 6.56 8.99 2.57
C VAL A 155 7.52 9.42 1.46
N GLN A 156 7.55 8.72 0.34
CA GLN A 156 8.41 9.05 -0.81
C GLN A 156 8.00 10.37 -1.47
N ASP A 157 6.70 10.67 -1.56
CA ASP A 157 6.17 11.93 -2.10
C ASP A 157 6.66 13.17 -1.36
N GLU A 158 7.06 13.03 -0.09
CA GLU A 158 7.58 14.12 0.75
C GLU A 158 9.06 14.46 0.46
N LYS A 159 9.69 13.81 -0.55
CA LYS A 159 11.03 14.10 -1.11
C LYS A 159 12.16 14.16 -0.06
N LYS A 160 12.05 13.36 0.99
CA LYS A 160 13.05 13.22 2.07
C LYS A 160 13.57 11.79 2.08
N ASN A 161 14.86 11.62 2.39
CA ASN A 161 15.47 10.29 2.61
C ASN A 161 15.01 9.72 3.96
N ILE A 162 13.74 9.35 4.04
CA ILE A 162 13.09 8.78 5.23
C ILE A 162 13.09 7.25 5.08
N TRP A 163 13.66 6.55 6.05
CA TRP A 163 13.43 5.10 6.17
C TRP A 163 12.11 4.88 6.91
N MET A 164 11.34 3.88 6.47
CA MET A 164 10.03 3.58 7.02
C MET A 164 10.02 2.18 7.62
N GLN A 165 9.40 2.05 8.79
CA GLN A 165 9.09 0.77 9.41
C GLN A 165 7.60 0.73 9.79
N VAL A 166 6.97 -0.42 9.64
CA VAL A 166 5.64 -0.69 10.18
C VAL A 166 5.80 -1.74 11.28
N ILE A 167 5.29 -1.45 12.47
CA ILE A 167 5.32 -2.36 13.61
C ILE A 167 3.89 -2.73 13.98
N THR A 168 3.66 -4.03 14.11
CA THR A 168 2.42 -4.59 14.63
C THR A 168 2.61 -5.00 16.08
N PRO A 169 1.54 -4.99 16.90
CA PRO A 169 1.63 -5.49 18.26
C PRO A 169 1.87 -7.00 18.15
N VAL A 170 3.03 -7.45 18.62
CA VAL A 170 3.30 -8.88 18.78
C VAL A 170 2.27 -9.37 19.78
N THR A 171 1.42 -10.31 19.39
CA THR A 171 0.59 -11.05 20.34
C THR A 171 1.53 -11.84 21.24
N VAL A 172 1.86 -11.27 22.40
CA VAL A 172 2.58 -11.94 23.48
C VAL A 172 1.92 -11.55 24.80
N GLU A 173 1.19 -12.49 25.38
CA GLU A 173 1.23 -12.66 26.83
C GLU A 173 2.69 -12.64 27.32
N PRO A 174 2.94 -12.23 28.57
CA PRO A 174 3.27 -10.87 28.97
C PRO A 174 4.69 -10.45 28.55
N VAL A 175 4.83 -9.70 27.46
CA VAL A 175 6.11 -9.06 27.07
C VAL A 175 6.04 -7.51 27.17
N MET A 176 4.88 -6.99 27.59
CA MET A 176 4.64 -5.56 27.71
C MET A 176 5.45 -4.88 28.83
N GLU A 177 5.80 -5.59 29.91
CA GLU A 177 6.68 -5.03 30.95
C GLU A 177 8.14 -4.94 30.49
N GLU A 178 8.63 -5.92 29.72
CA GLU A 178 10.04 -5.95 29.32
C GLU A 178 10.36 -4.99 28.16
N ILE A 179 9.41 -4.79 27.22
CA ILE A 179 9.56 -3.79 26.16
C ILE A 179 9.37 -2.38 26.74
N SER A 180 8.42 -2.16 27.66
CA SER A 180 8.29 -0.87 28.36
C SER A 180 9.55 -0.50 29.15
N ALA A 181 10.16 -1.48 29.83
CA ALA A 181 11.41 -1.29 30.57
C ALA A 181 12.62 -1.04 29.64
N LYS A 182 12.73 -1.76 28.51
CA LYS A 182 13.82 -1.56 27.53
C LYS A 182 13.69 -0.25 26.75
N VAL A 183 12.47 0.18 26.41
CA VAL A 183 12.21 1.47 25.77
C VAL A 183 12.47 2.62 26.76
N SER A 184 12.06 2.49 28.03
CA SER A 184 12.37 3.49 29.07
C SER A 184 13.87 3.62 29.34
N ASN A 185 14.62 2.51 29.38
CA ASN A 185 16.06 2.54 29.66
C ASN A 185 16.92 3.02 28.48
N SER A 186 16.47 2.80 27.23
CA SER A 186 17.11 3.36 26.04
C SER A 186 16.95 4.88 25.95
N ILE A 187 15.81 5.40 26.42
CA ILE A 187 15.49 6.82 26.41
C ILE A 187 16.15 7.57 27.59
N LEU A 188 16.36 6.92 28.73
CA LEU A 188 17.05 7.52 29.89
C LEU A 188 18.57 7.70 29.69
N GLY A 189 19.17 7.03 28.70
CA GLY A 189 20.61 7.09 28.42
C GLY A 189 21.08 8.32 27.64
N ASN A 190 20.18 9.04 26.96
CA ASN A 190 20.50 10.29 26.25
C ASN A 190 19.23 11.11 26.02
N CYS A 191 19.26 12.35 26.52
CA CYS A 191 18.24 13.41 26.46
C CYS A 191 17.28 13.50 27.65
N ARG A 192 17.44 14.61 28.39
CA ARG A 192 16.50 15.17 29.35
C ARG A 192 15.10 15.25 28.74
N ILE A 193 14.17 14.41 29.20
CA ILE A 193 12.75 14.57 28.90
C ILE A 193 12.15 15.48 29.96
N SER A 194 11.91 16.74 29.57
CA SER A 194 10.86 17.54 30.17
C SER A 194 9.52 16.93 29.79
N ASN A 195 8.77 16.49 30.80
CA ASN A 195 7.31 16.37 30.89
C ASN A 195 6.52 16.21 29.58
N ILE A 196 5.80 15.10 29.46
CA ILE A 196 4.33 15.10 29.33
C ILE A 196 3.85 13.72 29.79
N LEU A 197 3.42 13.68 31.04
CA LEU A 197 2.37 12.79 31.52
C LEU A 197 1.10 13.66 31.43
N HIS A 198 0.07 13.22 30.71
CA HIS A 198 -1.34 13.34 31.12
C HIS A 198 -2.30 12.88 30.01
N LEU A 199 -3.00 11.78 30.36
CA LEU A 199 -4.29 11.26 29.87
C LEU A 199 -4.34 10.64 28.47
#